data_AF-A0A0Q4QN77-F1
#
_entry.id   AF-A0A0Q4QN77-F1
#
_cell.length_a   1.000
_cell.length_b   1.000
_cell.length_c   1.000
_cell.angle_alpha   90.00
_cell.angle_beta   90.00
_cell.angle_gamma   90.00
#
_symmetry.space_group_name_H-M   'P 1'
#
loop_
_entity.id
_entity.type
_entity.pdbx_description
1 polymer ?
#
loop_
_entity_poly.entity_id
_entity_poly.type
_entity_poly.pdbx_seq_one_letter_code
_entity_poly.pdbx_strand_id
1 'polypeptide(L)'
;MRTGVLLAGLLLATGASAAPADPAEIGGIMRQLGMDGLAGDATGGLIAQVPDLQALDGAGKACASAQVSALMAAQFQQSVVDSMGADGDRLIADWKRFMATEAGAGMARTFQATAAAMAGGPAMETGLDEAGKAEIAAFMGTSAFQRFMDGFGDDNVLPEDIGQRLAESLQRECGIELDPGQIS
;
A
#
# COMPACT_ATOMS: atom_id res chain seq x y z
N MET A 1 -18.40 27.25 58.25
CA MET A 1 -19.13 27.28 56.96
C MET A 1 -18.07 27.32 55.87
N ARG A 2 -17.62 26.19 55.30
CA ARG A 2 -18.12 25.59 54.04
C ARG A 2 -18.46 26.64 52.99
N THR A 3 -17.64 26.78 51.93
CA THR A 3 -17.85 26.21 50.56
C THR A 3 -17.08 27.08 49.55
N GLY A 4 -16.42 26.49 48.55
CA GLY A 4 -15.98 27.24 47.36
C GLY A 4 -14.61 26.92 46.75
N VAL A 5 -14.12 25.69 46.83
CA VAL A 5 -13.24 25.15 45.79
C VAL A 5 -14.09 25.00 44.54
N LEU A 6 -13.66 25.49 43.36
CA LEU A 6 -13.96 24.92 42.03
C LEU A 6 -13.40 25.82 40.90
N LEU A 7 -12.96 25.17 39.81
CA LEU A 7 -12.49 25.70 38.51
C LEU A 7 -10.96 25.80 38.31
N ALA A 8 -10.24 24.71 38.58
CA ALA A 8 -8.92 24.45 38.00
C ALA A 8 -8.90 23.17 37.14
N GLY A 9 -10.01 22.84 36.48
CA GLY A 9 -10.13 21.63 35.67
C GLY A 9 -10.90 21.90 34.39
N LEU A 10 -10.18 22.14 33.28
CA LEU A 10 -10.64 21.92 31.91
C LEU A 10 -9.52 22.17 30.86
N LEU A 11 -8.25 21.86 31.19
CA LEU A 11 -7.12 21.90 30.25
C LEU A 11 -6.51 20.50 30.03
N LEU A 12 -7.36 19.50 29.85
CA LEU A 12 -6.96 18.22 29.27
C LEU A 12 -7.88 17.92 28.08
N ALA A 13 -7.93 18.85 27.14
CA ALA A 13 -8.15 18.45 25.76
C ALA A 13 -6.88 17.69 25.35
N THR A 14 -6.88 16.37 25.56
CA THR A 14 -5.97 15.47 24.84
C THR A 14 -6.24 15.72 23.37
N GLY A 15 -5.44 16.60 22.75
CA GLY A 15 -5.49 16.82 21.33
C GLY A 15 -5.35 15.45 20.66
N ALA A 16 -6.34 15.08 19.86
CA ALA A 16 -6.14 14.01 18.91
C ALA A 16 -4.92 14.42 18.08
N SER A 17 -3.78 13.78 18.33
CA SER A 17 -2.57 14.05 17.58
C SER A 17 -2.81 13.52 16.17
N ALA A 18 -3.07 14.43 15.26
CA ALA A 18 -2.93 14.19 13.83
C ALA A 18 -1.45 13.84 13.61
N ALA A 19 -1.17 12.55 13.47
CA ALA A 19 0.15 12.01 13.22
C ALA A 19 0.15 11.33 11.84
N PRO A 20 1.29 11.41 11.12
CA PRO A 20 1.44 10.76 9.83
C PRO A 20 1.26 9.25 9.96
N ALA A 21 0.83 8.62 8.88
CA ALA A 21 0.58 7.17 8.86
C ALA A 21 1.86 6.38 9.17
N ASP A 22 1.77 5.41 10.08
CA ASP A 22 2.85 4.44 10.28
C ASP A 22 2.94 3.49 9.06
N PRO A 23 4.09 3.45 8.36
CA PRO A 23 4.28 2.57 7.21
C PRO A 23 4.00 1.10 7.53
N ALA A 24 4.31 0.61 8.73
CA ALA A 24 4.09 -0.78 9.10
C ALA A 24 2.60 -1.13 9.16
N GLU A 25 1.76 -0.17 9.57
CA GLU A 25 0.31 -0.34 9.68
C GLU A 25 -0.37 -0.28 8.31
N ILE A 26 0.08 0.63 7.43
CA ILE A 26 -0.34 0.65 6.02
C ILE A 26 0.03 -0.66 5.33
N GLY A 27 1.26 -1.14 5.51
CA GLY A 27 1.68 -2.44 5.00
C GLY A 27 0.82 -3.60 5.53
N GLY A 28 0.32 -3.49 6.77
CA GLY A 28 -0.65 -4.44 7.33
C GLY A 28 -2.00 -4.44 6.62
N ILE A 29 -2.55 -3.25 6.32
CA ILE A 29 -3.79 -3.09 5.56
C ILE A 29 -3.63 -3.62 4.14
N MET A 30 -2.55 -3.26 3.44
CA MET A 30 -2.25 -3.74 2.09
C MET A 30 -2.13 -5.27 2.04
N ARG A 31 -1.39 -5.89 2.99
CA ARG A 31 -1.33 -7.35 3.14
C ARG A 31 -2.71 -7.97 3.29
N GLN A 32 -3.54 -7.39 4.16
CA GLN A 32 -4.88 -7.91 4.41
C GLN A 32 -5.78 -7.82 3.17
N LEU A 33 -5.57 -6.83 2.31
CA LEU A 33 -6.25 -6.70 1.03
C LEU A 33 -5.63 -7.56 -0.10
N GLY A 34 -4.53 -8.29 0.16
CA GLY A 34 -3.83 -9.07 -0.86
C GLY A 34 -3.05 -8.22 -1.86
N MET A 35 -2.67 -7.00 -1.47
CA MET A 35 -2.01 -6.01 -2.33
C MET A 35 -0.48 -6.14 -2.35
N ASP A 36 0.10 -7.12 -1.66
CA ASP A 36 1.55 -7.35 -1.64
C ASP A 36 2.13 -7.66 -3.02
N GLY A 37 1.30 -8.18 -3.92
CA GLY A 37 1.67 -8.58 -5.28
C GLY A 37 1.44 -7.53 -6.36
N LEU A 38 0.94 -6.33 -6.05
CA LEU A 38 0.59 -5.31 -7.06
C LEU A 38 1.75 -4.90 -7.95
N ALA A 39 2.99 -5.06 -7.48
CA ALA A 39 4.19 -4.78 -8.22
C ALA A 39 4.55 -5.82 -9.30
N GLY A 40 3.99 -7.04 -9.23
CA GLY A 40 4.43 -8.17 -10.06
C GLY A 40 4.27 -7.96 -11.57
N ASP A 41 3.19 -7.28 -12.00
CA ASP A 41 2.90 -7.07 -13.43
C ASP A 41 3.73 -5.95 -14.05
N ALA A 42 4.12 -4.94 -13.27
CA ALA A 42 4.97 -3.83 -13.74
C ALA A 42 6.41 -4.29 -14.07
N THR A 43 6.86 -5.34 -13.38
CA THR A 43 8.23 -5.87 -13.48
C THR A 43 8.56 -6.49 -14.83
N GLY A 44 7.59 -7.17 -15.46
CA GLY A 44 7.77 -7.77 -16.78
C GLY A 44 8.05 -6.73 -17.86
N GLY A 45 7.41 -5.56 -17.77
CA GLY A 45 7.61 -4.44 -18.68
C GLY A 45 9.00 -3.83 -18.58
N LEU A 46 9.56 -3.68 -17.38
CA LEU A 46 10.88 -3.07 -17.19
C LEU A 46 12.00 -3.99 -17.71
N ILE A 47 11.94 -5.29 -17.40
CA ILE A 47 12.93 -6.27 -17.87
C ILE A 47 12.91 -6.38 -19.41
N ALA A 48 11.73 -6.25 -20.02
CA ALA A 48 11.61 -6.26 -21.48
C ALA A 48 12.15 -4.97 -22.16
N GLN A 49 12.33 -3.88 -21.41
CA GLN A 49 12.77 -2.59 -21.94
C GLN A 49 14.27 -2.32 -21.75
N VAL A 50 14.93 -3.00 -20.80
CA VAL A 50 16.36 -2.84 -20.53
C VAL A 50 17.15 -3.99 -21.16
N PRO A 51 17.96 -3.75 -22.22
CA PRO A 51 18.69 -4.80 -22.93
C PRO A 51 19.63 -5.63 -22.04
N ASP A 52 20.28 -4.98 -21.08
CA ASP A 52 21.21 -5.63 -20.15
C ASP A 52 20.48 -6.63 -19.24
N LEU A 53 19.23 -6.37 -18.86
CA LEU A 53 18.39 -7.32 -18.12
C LEU A 53 17.91 -8.48 -19.01
N GLN A 54 17.71 -8.26 -20.30
CA GLN A 54 17.34 -9.32 -21.24
C GLN A 54 18.49 -10.29 -21.52
N ALA A 55 19.75 -9.83 -21.44
CA ALA A 55 20.94 -10.64 -21.65
C ALA A 55 21.23 -11.61 -20.49
N LEU A 56 20.60 -11.42 -19.33
CA LEU A 56 20.76 -12.29 -18.17
C LEU A 56 20.23 -13.71 -18.41
N ASP A 57 20.83 -14.66 -17.70
CA ASP A 57 20.31 -16.02 -17.63
C ASP A 57 19.03 -16.11 -16.78
N GLY A 58 18.44 -17.30 -16.68
CA GLY A 58 17.18 -17.48 -15.95
C GLY A 58 17.27 -17.11 -14.46
N ALA A 59 18.42 -17.32 -13.83
CA ALA A 59 18.63 -16.99 -12.43
C ALA A 59 18.79 -15.47 -12.23
N GLY A 60 19.58 -14.82 -13.09
CA GLY A 60 19.74 -13.36 -13.09
C GLY A 60 18.43 -12.64 -13.36
N LYS A 61 17.63 -13.11 -14.33
CA LYS A 61 16.28 -12.57 -14.59
C LYS A 61 15.36 -12.72 -13.40
N ALA A 62 15.34 -13.90 -12.76
CA ALA A 62 14.51 -14.12 -11.58
C ALA A 62 14.91 -13.21 -10.41
N CYS A 63 16.22 -13.03 -10.18
CA CYS A 63 16.72 -12.11 -9.15
C CYS A 63 16.33 -10.66 -9.46
N ALA A 64 16.56 -10.21 -10.70
CA ALA A 64 16.20 -8.87 -11.13
C ALA A 64 14.69 -8.61 -10.99
N SER A 65 13.85 -9.56 -11.41
CA SER A 65 12.39 -9.47 -11.22
C SER A 65 12.01 -9.32 -9.75
N ALA A 66 12.65 -10.07 -8.85
CA ALA A 66 12.36 -9.97 -7.43
C ALA A 66 12.71 -8.59 -6.86
N GLN A 67 13.86 -8.02 -7.25
CA GLN A 67 14.30 -6.71 -6.79
C GLN A 67 13.43 -5.57 -7.33
N VAL A 68 13.09 -5.59 -8.63
CA VAL A 68 12.17 -4.62 -9.23
C VAL A 68 10.81 -4.68 -8.53
N SER A 69 10.27 -5.88 -8.34
CA SER A 69 8.97 -6.06 -7.67
C SER A 69 9.01 -5.54 -6.23
N ALA A 70 10.08 -5.81 -5.48
CA ALA A 70 10.24 -5.33 -4.11
C ALA A 70 10.34 -3.80 -4.03
N LEU A 71 11.09 -3.17 -4.95
CA LEU A 71 11.22 -1.72 -5.02
C LEU A 71 9.88 -1.05 -5.36
N MET A 72 9.15 -1.58 -6.34
CA MET A 72 7.83 -1.07 -6.71
C MET A 72 6.82 -1.26 -5.57
N ALA A 73 6.83 -2.40 -4.88
CA ALA A 73 5.97 -2.62 -3.72
C ALA A 73 6.24 -1.62 -2.60
N ALA A 74 7.52 -1.35 -2.32
CA ALA A 74 7.92 -0.33 -1.34
C ALA A 74 7.48 1.08 -1.77
N GLN A 75 7.58 1.39 -3.08
CA GLN A 75 7.10 2.67 -3.61
C GLN A 75 5.60 2.83 -3.47
N PHE A 76 4.80 1.83 -3.84
CA PHE A 76 3.35 1.86 -3.66
C PHE A 76 2.95 2.05 -2.20
N GLN A 77 3.62 1.34 -1.28
CA GLN A 77 3.37 1.51 0.15
C GLN A 77 3.69 2.94 0.59
N GLN A 78 4.80 3.52 0.12
CA GLN A 78 5.18 4.88 0.46
C GLN A 78 4.18 5.90 -0.09
N SER A 79 3.71 5.75 -1.33
CA SER A 79 2.71 6.64 -1.91
C SER A 79 1.40 6.64 -1.12
N VAL A 80 0.98 5.48 -0.61
CA VAL A 80 -0.18 5.39 0.29
C VAL A 80 0.10 6.05 1.63
N VAL A 81 1.29 5.90 2.20
CA VAL A 81 1.67 6.62 3.44
C VAL A 81 1.60 8.13 3.22
N ASP A 82 2.11 8.62 2.10
CA ASP A 82 2.14 10.05 1.79
C ASP A 82 0.74 10.61 1.53
N SER A 83 -0.15 9.85 0.87
CA SER A 83 -1.52 10.28 0.57
C SER A 83 -2.39 10.43 1.83
N MET A 84 -2.06 9.71 2.91
CA MET A 84 -2.73 9.85 4.21
C MET A 84 -2.46 11.20 4.87
N GLY A 85 -1.31 11.81 4.57
CA GLY A 85 -0.90 13.10 5.13
C GLY A 85 -0.89 13.12 6.66
N ALA A 86 -1.15 14.29 7.24
CA ALA A 86 -1.08 14.49 8.70
C ALA A 86 -2.16 13.74 9.50
N ASP A 87 -3.21 13.25 8.85
CA ASP A 87 -4.32 12.54 9.51
C ASP A 87 -4.11 11.02 9.58
N GLY A 88 -2.93 10.52 9.18
CA GLY A 88 -2.70 9.10 8.94
C GLY A 88 -3.10 8.16 10.06
N ASP A 89 -2.77 8.46 11.31
CA ASP A 89 -3.16 7.61 12.46
C ASP A 89 -4.68 7.47 12.58
N ARG A 90 -5.43 8.55 12.34
CA ARG A 90 -6.90 8.54 12.38
C ARG A 90 -7.45 7.71 11.23
N LEU A 91 -6.93 7.89 10.02
CA LEU A 91 -7.39 7.16 8.83
C LEU A 91 -7.07 5.67 8.92
N ILE A 92 -5.90 5.30 9.47
CA ILE A 92 -5.54 3.91 9.77
C ILE A 92 -6.51 3.32 10.80
N ALA A 93 -6.86 4.06 11.86
CA ALA A 93 -7.81 3.58 12.87
C ALA A 93 -9.20 3.31 12.27
N ASP A 94 -9.64 4.14 11.33
CA ASP A 94 -10.91 3.94 10.62
C ASP A 94 -10.85 2.71 9.70
N TRP A 95 -9.73 2.50 8.98
CA TRP A 95 -9.48 1.26 8.23
C TRP A 95 -9.54 0.03 9.12
N LYS A 96 -8.80 0.02 10.24
CA LYS A 96 -8.79 -1.11 11.17
C LYS A 96 -10.16 -1.41 11.74
N ARG A 97 -10.94 -0.37 12.08
CA ARG A 97 -12.30 -0.54 12.59
C ARG A 97 -13.20 -1.19 11.55
N PHE A 98 -13.12 -0.74 10.30
CA PHE A 98 -13.89 -1.33 9.20
C PHE A 98 -13.45 -2.76 8.89
N MET A 99 -12.14 -3.03 8.82
CA MET A 99 -11.60 -4.36 8.53
C MET A 99 -11.93 -5.40 9.61
N ALA A 100 -12.32 -4.96 10.81
CA ALA A 100 -12.80 -5.82 11.89
C ALA A 100 -14.28 -6.24 11.74
N THR A 101 -15.04 -5.66 10.80
CA THR A 101 -16.43 -6.05 10.54
C THR A 101 -16.51 -7.20 9.53
N GLU A 102 -17.67 -7.88 9.45
CA GLU A 102 -17.89 -8.93 8.45
C GLU A 102 -17.81 -8.38 7.02
N ALA A 103 -18.29 -7.15 6.82
CA ALA A 103 -18.25 -6.44 5.55
C ALA A 103 -16.80 -6.12 5.14
N GLY A 104 -15.97 -5.62 6.06
CA GLY A 104 -14.55 -5.38 5.81
C GLY A 104 -13.77 -6.66 5.52
N ALA A 105 -14.04 -7.74 6.27
CA ALA A 105 -13.46 -9.05 5.99
C ALA A 105 -13.90 -9.60 4.61
N GLY A 106 -15.16 -9.37 4.22
CA GLY A 106 -15.66 -9.75 2.89
C GLY A 106 -15.07 -8.92 1.76
N MET A 107 -14.86 -7.62 1.96
CA MET A 107 -14.11 -6.77 1.04
C MET A 107 -12.69 -7.29 0.86
N ALA A 108 -11.98 -7.60 1.95
CA ALA A 108 -10.63 -8.16 1.89
C ALA A 108 -10.55 -9.44 1.06
N ARG A 109 -11.49 -10.38 1.27
CA ARG A 109 -11.60 -11.60 0.46
C ARG A 109 -11.86 -11.30 -1.00
N THR A 110 -12.66 -10.27 -1.30
CA THR A 110 -12.93 -9.83 -2.67
C THR A 110 -11.65 -9.35 -3.35
N PHE A 111 -10.90 -8.44 -2.72
CA PHE A 111 -9.64 -7.96 -3.26
C PHE A 111 -8.62 -9.09 -3.45
N GLN A 112 -8.49 -10.00 -2.48
CA GLN A 112 -7.62 -11.17 -2.60
C GLN A 112 -8.04 -12.09 -3.74
N ALA A 113 -9.35 -12.34 -3.92
CA ALA A 113 -9.86 -13.15 -5.02
C ALA A 113 -9.62 -12.49 -6.38
N THR A 114 -9.77 -11.17 -6.48
CA THR A 114 -9.45 -10.40 -7.69
C THR A 114 -7.95 -10.47 -8.00
N ALA A 115 -7.08 -10.26 -7.01
CA ALA A 115 -5.63 -10.39 -7.18
C ALA A 115 -5.24 -11.80 -7.63
N ALA A 116 -5.82 -12.84 -7.02
CA ALA A 116 -5.59 -14.22 -7.43
C ALA A 116 -6.09 -14.50 -8.85
N ALA A 117 -7.25 -13.96 -9.25
CA ALA A 117 -7.78 -14.11 -10.60
C ALA A 117 -6.90 -13.44 -11.67
N MET A 118 -6.36 -12.25 -11.38
CA MET A 118 -5.38 -11.58 -12.24
C MET A 118 -4.10 -12.41 -12.41
N ALA A 119 -3.67 -13.12 -11.37
CA ALA A 119 -2.56 -14.06 -11.42
C ALA A 119 -2.90 -15.43 -12.06
N GLY A 120 -4.07 -15.58 -12.69
CA GLY A 120 -4.51 -16.80 -13.36
C GLY A 120 -5.20 -17.84 -12.46
N GLY A 121 -5.55 -17.47 -11.22
CA GLY A 121 -6.32 -18.27 -10.28
C GLY A 121 -7.83 -18.25 -10.54
N PRO A 122 -8.61 -19.10 -9.86
CA PRO A 122 -10.06 -19.15 -10.02
C PRO A 122 -10.75 -17.91 -9.41
N ALA A 123 -11.72 -17.35 -10.13
CA ALA A 123 -12.59 -16.32 -9.58
C ALA A 123 -13.49 -16.91 -8.48
N MET A 124 -13.50 -16.31 -7.28
CA MET A 124 -14.37 -16.69 -6.18
C MET A 124 -15.51 -15.67 -5.99
N GLU A 125 -16.73 -16.17 -5.77
CA GLU A 125 -17.83 -15.33 -5.34
C GLU A 125 -17.65 -14.93 -3.87
N THR A 126 -17.90 -13.66 -3.58
CA THR A 126 -17.51 -13.02 -2.32
C THR A 126 -18.51 -13.25 -1.19
N GLY A 127 -19.66 -13.87 -1.50
CA GLY A 127 -20.68 -14.30 -0.54
C GLY A 127 -21.31 -13.16 0.27
N LEU A 128 -21.18 -11.90 -0.18
CA LEU A 128 -21.67 -10.72 0.53
C LEU A 128 -23.17 -10.50 0.32
N ASP A 129 -23.90 -10.35 1.42
CA ASP A 129 -25.32 -9.95 1.42
C ASP A 129 -25.48 -8.43 1.17
N GLU A 130 -26.73 -7.98 1.01
CA GLU A 130 -27.03 -6.57 0.70
C GLU A 130 -26.63 -5.61 1.83
N ALA A 131 -26.67 -6.07 3.08
CA ALA A 131 -26.24 -5.28 4.23
C ALA A 131 -24.72 -5.05 4.21
N GLY A 132 -23.94 -6.10 3.96
CA GLY A 132 -22.49 -6.02 3.80
C GLY A 132 -22.07 -5.15 2.62
N LYS A 133 -22.79 -5.21 1.49
CA LYS A 133 -22.55 -4.31 0.34
C LYS A 133 -22.81 -2.84 0.69
N ALA A 134 -23.87 -2.55 1.45
CA ALA A 134 -24.18 -1.19 1.87
C ALA A 134 -23.12 -0.64 2.85
N GLU A 135 -22.62 -1.47 3.77
CA GLU A 135 -21.54 -1.10 4.69
C GLU A 135 -20.22 -0.83 3.95
N ILE A 136 -19.88 -1.68 2.98
CA ILE A 136 -18.76 -1.46 2.06
C ILE A 136 -18.89 -0.12 1.34
N ALA A 137 -20.05 0.16 0.73
CA ALA A 137 -20.28 1.40 0.01
C ALA A 137 -20.19 2.63 0.93
N ALA A 138 -20.68 2.53 2.17
CA ALA A 138 -20.56 3.58 3.17
C ALA A 138 -19.08 3.83 3.54
N PHE A 139 -18.29 2.77 3.74
CA PHE A 139 -16.86 2.90 4.01
C PHE A 139 -16.10 3.51 2.82
N MET A 140 -16.42 3.11 1.59
CA MET A 140 -15.83 3.67 0.37
C MET A 140 -16.10 5.18 0.21
N GLY A 141 -17.17 5.69 0.81
CA GLY A 141 -17.47 7.12 0.86
C GLY A 141 -16.67 7.90 1.91
N THR A 142 -15.84 7.26 2.73
CA THR A 142 -15.05 7.91 3.78
C THR A 142 -13.73 8.47 3.26
N SER A 143 -13.18 9.45 3.97
CA SER A 143 -11.84 9.98 3.69
C SER A 143 -10.74 8.92 3.87
N ALA A 144 -10.93 7.94 4.75
CA ALA A 144 -9.97 6.86 4.96
C ALA A 144 -9.80 6.01 3.70
N PHE A 145 -10.92 5.64 3.05
CA PHE A 145 -10.88 4.92 1.79
C PHE A 145 -10.36 5.78 0.64
N GLN A 146 -10.87 7.02 0.51
CA GLN A 146 -10.48 7.91 -0.59
C GLN A 146 -8.97 8.21 -0.56
N ARG A 147 -8.41 8.59 0.58
CA ARG A 147 -6.96 8.85 0.70
C ARG A 147 -6.13 7.60 0.44
N PHE A 148 -6.60 6.42 0.85
CA PHE A 148 -5.94 5.17 0.51
C PHE A 148 -5.87 4.96 -1.00
N MET A 149 -6.98 5.18 -1.71
CA MET A 149 -7.05 5.04 -3.16
C MET A 149 -6.25 6.12 -3.91
N ASP A 150 -6.18 7.35 -3.38
CA ASP A 150 -5.36 8.43 -3.95
C ASP A 150 -3.88 8.04 -4.01
N GLY A 151 -3.40 7.23 -3.06
CA GLY A 151 -2.04 6.69 -3.06
C GLY A 151 -1.73 5.72 -4.21
N PHE A 152 -2.75 5.26 -4.93
CA PHE A 152 -2.64 4.44 -6.14
C PHE A 152 -2.94 5.21 -7.44
N GLY A 153 -3.36 6.47 -7.36
CA GLY A 153 -3.78 7.27 -8.51
C GLY A 153 -2.64 7.68 -9.47
N ASP A 154 -3.02 8.36 -10.56
CA ASP A 154 -2.14 8.72 -11.69
C ASP A 154 -0.95 9.63 -11.31
N ASP A 155 -0.99 10.27 -10.14
CA ASP A 155 0.11 11.08 -9.59
C ASP A 155 1.18 10.23 -8.85
N ASN A 156 1.17 8.90 -9.02
CA ASN A 156 2.25 8.00 -8.63
C ASN A 156 3.50 8.25 -9.50
N VAL A 157 4.08 9.43 -9.35
CA VAL A 157 5.35 9.79 -9.95
C VAL A 157 6.40 8.93 -9.26
N LEU A 158 7.02 8.03 -10.02
CA LEU A 158 8.20 7.33 -9.55
C LEU A 158 9.23 8.37 -9.11
N PRO A 159 9.86 8.21 -7.95
CA PRO A 159 10.82 9.18 -7.47
C PRO A 159 11.97 9.32 -8.46
N GLU A 160 12.54 10.52 -8.59
CA GLU A 160 13.59 10.80 -9.58
C GLU A 160 14.82 9.88 -9.41
N ASP A 161 15.03 9.35 -8.21
CA ASP A 161 16.13 8.44 -7.87
C ASP A 161 15.80 6.94 -8.04
N ILE A 162 14.62 6.59 -8.56
CA ILE A 162 14.18 5.19 -8.65
C ILE A 162 15.15 4.31 -9.47
N GLY A 163 15.71 4.86 -10.55
CA GLY A 163 16.66 4.16 -11.41
C GLY A 163 17.98 3.88 -10.69
N GLN A 164 18.46 4.85 -9.89
CA GLN A 164 19.65 4.67 -9.06
C GLN A 164 19.40 3.61 -7.96
N ARG A 165 18.27 3.71 -7.25
CA ARG A 165 17.91 2.75 -6.19
C ARG A 165 17.78 1.32 -6.74
N LEU A 166 17.24 1.18 -7.95
CA LEU A 166 17.16 -0.11 -8.61
C LEU A 166 18.54 -0.65 -8.98
N ALA A 167 19.39 0.16 -9.63
CA ALA A 167 20.74 -0.25 -10.02
C ALA A 167 21.57 -0.69 -8.79
N GLU A 168 21.49 0.07 -7.69
CA GLU A 168 22.17 -0.27 -6.42
C GLU A 168 21.64 -1.58 -5.83
N SER A 169 20.32 -1.82 -5.85
CA SER A 169 19.74 -3.08 -5.36
C SER A 169 20.15 -4.27 -6.22
N LEU A 170 20.18 -4.11 -7.55
CA LEU A 170 20.58 -5.16 -8.48
C LEU A 170 22.07 -5.49 -8.36
N GLN A 171 22.93 -4.50 -8.15
CA GLN A 171 24.35 -4.74 -7.91
C GLN A 171 24.57 -5.45 -6.57
N ARG A 172 23.90 -5.00 -5.50
CA ARG A 172 24.08 -5.55 -4.15
C ARG A 172 23.52 -6.98 -4.01
N GLU A 173 22.30 -7.21 -4.48
CA GLU A 173 21.57 -8.47 -4.22
C GLU A 173 21.74 -9.48 -5.35
N CYS A 174 21.95 -9.03 -6.59
CA CYS A 174 22.05 -9.89 -7.76
C CYS A 174 23.43 -9.88 -8.43
N GLY A 175 24.35 -9.00 -8.03
CA GLY A 175 25.65 -8.82 -8.68
C GLY A 175 25.56 -8.25 -10.09
N ILE A 176 24.43 -7.63 -10.45
CA ILE A 176 24.18 -7.08 -11.79
C ILE A 176 24.55 -5.60 -11.78
N GLU A 177 25.54 -5.22 -12.57
CA GLU A 177 25.86 -3.82 -12.82
C GLU A 177 24.98 -3.28 -13.93
N LEU A 178 24.21 -2.25 -13.62
CA LEU A 178 23.40 -1.49 -14.58
C LEU A 178 23.78 -0.03 -14.50
N ASP A 179 23.87 0.62 -15.66
CA ASP A 179 23.94 2.07 -15.72
C ASP A 179 22.55 2.66 -15.37
N PRO A 180 22.44 3.48 -14.30
CA PRO A 180 21.17 4.10 -13.92
C PRO A 180 20.51 4.90 -15.05
N GLY A 181 21.30 5.46 -15.98
CA GLY A 181 20.80 6.21 -17.14
C GLY A 181 20.10 5.36 -18.19
N GLN A 182 20.12 4.02 -18.06
CA GLN A 182 19.36 3.10 -18.91
C GLN A 182 17.97 2.75 -18.33
N ILE A 183 17.67 3.19 -17.11
CA ILE A 183 16.45 2.85 -16.37
C ILE A 183 15.45 4.04 -16.37
N SER A 184 15.94 5.24 -16.72
CA SER A 184 15.20 6.52 -16.77
C SER A 184 14.50 6.78 -18.10
#